data_AF-A0A354TCZ1-F1
#
_entry.id   AF-A0A354TCZ1-F1
#
_cell.length_a   1.000
_cell.length_b   1.000
_cell.length_c   1.000
_cell.angle_alpha   90.00
_cell.angle_beta   90.00
_cell.angle_gamma   90.00
#
_symmetry.space_group_name_H-M   'P 1'
#
loop_
_entity.id
_entity.type
_entity.pdbx_description
1 polymer ?
#
loop_
_entity_poly.entity_id
_entity_poly.type
_entity_poly.pdbx_seq_one_letter_code
_entity_poly.pdbx_strand_id
1 'polypeptide(L)'
;MKTFLCLLLLSASAFAAKPNIIFIFVDNFGNGDLGCFGSKLHRTPNVDRLAAEGTKFTSFYVASGVCTPSRASLMTGCYPRRVGMQASATGGAVLQPVAQKGLNPSELTIAEVLKGAGYATACVGKWHLGDQPEFLPTRQGFDAFFGIPYSDDMTRDKKPDAWPELPLMR
;
A
#
# COMPACT_ATOMS: atom_id res chain seq x y z
N MET A 1 -57.58 8.27 -36.86
CA MET A 1 -56.59 8.67 -35.84
C MET A 1 -55.44 7.67 -35.86
N LYS A 2 -54.24 8.08 -36.30
CA LYS A 2 -53.04 7.22 -36.30
C LYS A 2 -52.24 7.58 -35.04
N THR A 3 -52.29 6.70 -34.05
CA THR A 3 -51.53 6.86 -32.80
C THR A 3 -50.08 6.51 -33.07
N PHE A 4 -49.20 7.51 -33.05
CA PHE A 4 -47.74 7.30 -33.10
C PHE A 4 -47.26 6.97 -31.69
N LEU A 5 -46.80 5.72 -31.48
CA LEU A 5 -46.14 5.31 -30.25
C LEU A 5 -44.66 5.70 -30.34
N CYS A 6 -44.27 6.77 -29.65
CA CYS A 6 -42.88 7.18 -29.52
C CYS A 6 -42.23 6.32 -28.41
N LEU A 7 -41.45 5.31 -28.79
CA LEU A 7 -40.61 4.56 -27.85
C LEU A 7 -39.43 5.47 -27.45
N LEU A 8 -39.47 6.01 -26.23
CA LEU A 8 -38.27 6.55 -25.59
C LEU A 8 -37.32 5.39 -25.28
N LEU A 9 -36.26 5.26 -26.10
CA LEU A 9 -35.09 4.47 -25.76
C LEU A 9 -34.38 5.18 -24.58
N LEU A 10 -34.66 4.73 -23.36
CA LEU A 10 -33.77 5.03 -22.23
C LEU A 10 -32.40 4.45 -22.59
N SER A 11 -31.43 5.30 -22.90
CA SER A 11 -30.03 4.91 -22.91
C SER A 11 -29.69 4.45 -21.50
N ALA A 12 -29.55 3.14 -21.32
CA ALA A 12 -28.91 2.58 -20.15
C ALA A 12 -27.53 3.21 -20.08
N SER A 13 -27.30 4.07 -19.08
CA SER A 13 -25.95 4.47 -18.71
C SER A 13 -25.17 3.19 -18.53
N ALA A 14 -24.22 2.90 -19.43
CA ALA A 14 -23.34 1.78 -19.30
C ALA A 14 -22.63 1.98 -17.96
N PHE A 15 -22.98 1.15 -16.97
CA PHE A 15 -22.32 1.16 -15.67
C PHE A 15 -20.83 1.06 -15.96
N ALA A 16 -20.08 2.14 -15.72
CA ALA A 16 -18.67 2.18 -16.06
C ALA A 16 -18.03 0.94 -15.42
N ALA A 17 -17.37 0.13 -16.24
CA ALA A 17 -16.77 -1.11 -15.77
C ALA A 17 -15.88 -0.79 -14.56
N LYS A 18 -16.01 -1.59 -13.50
CA LYS A 18 -15.21 -1.44 -12.29
C LYS A 18 -13.72 -1.42 -12.69
N PRO A 19 -12.96 -0.34 -12.37
CA PRO A 19 -11.57 -0.23 -12.79
C PRO A 19 -10.69 -1.20 -12.01
N ASN A 20 -9.52 -1.53 -12.55
CA ASN A 20 -8.46 -2.16 -11.77
C ASN A 20 -7.69 -1.07 -11.00
N ILE A 21 -7.34 -1.35 -9.75
CA ILE A 21 -6.60 -0.41 -8.89
C ILE A 21 -5.23 -1.02 -8.59
N ILE A 22 -4.16 -0.34 -8.99
CA ILE A 22 -2.78 -0.77 -8.76
C ILE A 22 -2.07 0.34 -7.98
N PHE A 23 -1.65 0.03 -6.75
CA PHE A 23 -0.83 0.92 -5.93
C PHE A 23 0.63 0.49 -5.98
N ILE A 24 1.48 1.33 -6.56
CA ILE A 24 2.94 1.14 -6.57
C ILE A 24 3.53 2.02 -5.46
N PHE A 25 4.00 1.40 -4.38
CA PHE A 25 4.56 2.09 -3.22
C PHE A 25 6.04 1.74 -3.04
N VAL A 26 6.91 2.67 -3.41
CA VAL A 26 8.37 2.47 -3.45
C VAL A 26 8.99 2.79 -2.10
N ASP A 27 9.97 2.00 -1.67
CA ASP A 27 10.64 2.19 -0.38
C ASP A 27 11.89 3.08 -0.52
N ASN A 28 12.09 3.98 0.45
CA ASN A 28 13.22 4.93 0.52
C ASN A 28 13.49 5.72 -0.78
N PHE A 29 12.42 6.14 -1.45
CA PHE A 29 12.51 6.86 -2.71
C PHE A 29 12.33 8.36 -2.51
N GLY A 30 13.34 9.15 -2.89
CA GLY A 30 13.36 10.59 -2.75
C GLY A 30 12.70 11.31 -3.93
N ASN A 31 12.19 12.52 -3.68
CA ASN A 31 11.57 13.34 -4.73
C ASN A 31 12.55 13.68 -5.89
N GLY A 32 13.85 13.72 -5.63
CA GLY A 32 14.89 14.00 -6.63
C GLY A 32 15.33 12.80 -7.46
N ASP A 33 14.76 11.61 -7.23
CA ASP A 33 15.27 10.36 -7.83
C ASP A 33 14.69 10.07 -9.22
N LEU A 34 13.66 10.81 -9.65
CA LEU A 34 12.97 10.61 -10.92
C LEU A 34 13.36 11.66 -11.97
N GLY A 35 13.52 11.22 -13.23
CA GLY A 35 13.76 12.11 -14.37
C GLY A 35 12.68 13.18 -14.50
N CYS A 36 11.40 12.81 -14.33
CA CYS A 36 10.26 13.74 -14.35
C CYS A 36 10.20 14.74 -13.17
N PHE A 37 11.09 14.57 -12.17
CA PHE A 37 11.34 15.51 -11.07
C PHE A 37 12.74 16.15 -11.13
N GLY A 38 13.47 15.96 -12.23
CA GLY A 38 14.75 16.63 -12.51
C GLY A 38 15.99 15.79 -12.27
N SER A 39 15.85 14.49 -11.94
CA SER A 39 17.02 13.61 -11.82
C SER A 39 17.80 13.53 -13.13
N LYS A 40 19.12 13.70 -13.05
CA LYS A 40 20.06 13.48 -14.16
C LYS A 40 20.88 12.21 -14.02
N LEU A 41 20.75 11.53 -12.87
CA LEU A 41 21.53 10.35 -12.52
C LEU A 41 20.77 9.06 -12.82
N HIS A 42 19.48 9.02 -12.45
CA HIS A 42 18.68 7.81 -12.56
C HIS A 42 17.93 7.74 -13.90
N ARG A 43 17.86 6.54 -14.46
CA ARG A 43 17.16 6.27 -15.72
C ARG A 43 15.77 5.72 -15.42
N THR A 44 14.75 6.57 -15.49
CA THR A 44 13.37 6.23 -15.08
C THR A 44 12.34 6.35 -16.22
N PRO A 45 12.63 5.88 -17.45
CA PRO A 45 11.82 6.22 -18.63
C PRO A 45 10.35 5.77 -18.53
N ASN A 46 10.07 4.66 -17.84
CA ASN A 46 8.68 4.19 -17.66
C ASN A 46 7.89 5.07 -16.68
N VAL A 47 8.54 5.57 -15.62
CA VAL A 47 7.90 6.48 -14.66
C VAL A 47 7.75 7.87 -15.27
N ASP A 48 8.74 8.30 -16.06
CA ASP A 48 8.68 9.57 -16.80
C ASP A 48 7.53 9.55 -17.81
N ARG A 49 7.34 8.43 -18.52
CA ARG A 49 6.20 8.21 -19.41
C ARG A 49 4.87 8.19 -18.64
N LEU A 50 4.79 7.51 -17.50
CA LEU A 50 3.59 7.51 -16.65
C LEU A 50 3.22 8.93 -16.19
N ALA A 51 4.20 9.75 -15.85
CA ALA A 51 3.97 11.15 -15.47
C ALA A 51 3.53 12.02 -16.66
N ALA A 52 3.99 11.73 -17.88
CA ALA A 52 3.62 12.46 -19.09
C ALA A 52 2.22 12.08 -19.61
N GLU A 53 1.82 10.82 -19.45
CA GLU A 53 0.51 10.28 -19.86
C GLU A 53 -0.57 10.45 -18.77
N GLY A 54 -0.17 10.85 -17.56
CA GLY A 54 -1.03 10.89 -16.38
C GLY A 54 -0.98 12.21 -15.62
N THR A 55 -1.25 12.13 -14.33
CA THR A 55 -1.19 13.28 -13.41
C THR A 55 0.06 13.19 -12.55
N LYS A 56 0.85 14.27 -12.53
CA LYS A 56 2.02 14.41 -11.66
C LYS A 56 1.73 15.40 -10.53
N PHE A 57 1.84 14.93 -9.29
CA PHE A 57 1.75 15.78 -8.11
C PHE A 57 3.13 16.36 -7.78
N THR A 58 3.24 17.68 -7.65
CA THR A 58 4.46 18.36 -7.20
C THR A 58 4.49 18.59 -5.68
N SER A 59 3.36 18.31 -5.01
CA SER A 59 3.16 18.45 -3.58
C SER A 59 2.36 17.25 -3.07
N PHE A 60 3.03 16.10 -2.91
CA PHE A 60 2.48 14.88 -2.33
C PHE A 60 3.27 14.50 -1.08
N TYR A 61 2.58 14.20 0.02
CA TYR A 61 3.21 13.97 1.31
C TYR A 61 2.73 12.67 1.95
N VAL A 62 3.66 11.96 2.57
CA VAL A 62 3.37 10.84 3.46
C VAL A 62 3.08 11.34 4.88
N ALA A 63 2.27 10.61 5.63
CA ALA A 63 1.96 10.98 7.02
C ALA A 63 3.13 10.79 7.99
N SER A 64 4.20 10.12 7.57
CA SER A 64 5.45 9.95 8.32
C SER A 64 6.61 9.63 7.38
N GLY A 65 7.81 10.12 7.70
CA GLY A 65 9.03 9.89 6.91
C GLY A 65 9.69 8.52 7.09
N VAL A 66 9.03 7.56 7.76
CA VAL A 66 9.57 6.21 7.99
C VAL A 66 8.53 5.11 7.69
N CYS A 67 9.02 3.90 7.43
CA CYS A 67 8.27 2.83 6.75
C CYS A 67 6.95 2.44 7.45
N THR A 68 7.00 1.91 8.68
CA THR A 68 5.83 1.42 9.42
C THR A 68 4.69 2.45 9.51
N PRO A 69 4.89 3.65 10.09
CA PRO A 69 3.82 4.64 10.21
C PRO A 69 3.31 5.11 8.84
N SER A 70 4.17 5.30 7.84
CA SER A 70 3.73 5.69 6.49
C SER A 70 2.83 4.62 5.86
N ARG A 71 3.20 3.34 5.98
CA ARG A 71 2.42 2.22 5.44
C ARG A 71 1.10 2.05 6.20
N ALA A 72 1.10 2.28 7.52
CA ALA A 72 -0.12 2.23 8.33
C ALA A 72 -1.12 3.29 7.88
N SER A 73 -0.65 4.50 7.60
CA SER A 73 -1.49 5.58 7.06
C SER A 73 -1.98 5.29 5.65
N LEU A 74 -1.16 4.71 4.78
CA LEU A 74 -1.59 4.30 3.44
C LEU A 74 -2.72 3.26 3.51
N MET A 75 -2.60 2.27 4.41
CA MET A 75 -3.62 1.22 4.54
C MET A 75 -4.92 1.73 5.16
N THR A 76 -4.85 2.62 6.15
CA THR A 76 -6.02 2.99 6.98
C THR A 76 -6.62 4.37 6.67
N GLY A 77 -5.93 5.19 5.87
CA GLY A 77 -6.29 6.60 5.65
C GLY A 77 -6.16 7.48 6.91
N CYS A 78 -5.48 6.98 7.95
CA CYS A 78 -5.43 7.62 9.26
C CYS A 78 -4.01 8.07 9.62
N TYR A 79 -3.89 9.14 10.41
CA TYR A 79 -2.60 9.51 11.01
C TYR A 79 -2.05 8.36 11.86
N PRO A 80 -0.73 8.11 11.86
CA PRO A 80 -0.15 6.95 12.55
C PRO A 80 -0.48 6.93 14.04
N ARG A 81 -0.59 8.10 14.68
CA ARG A 81 -0.95 8.23 16.09
C ARG A 81 -2.36 7.74 16.41
N ARG A 82 -3.32 7.91 15.48
CA ARG A 82 -4.71 7.42 15.66
C ARG A 82 -4.74 5.91 15.78
N VAL A 83 -3.96 5.23 14.94
CA VAL A 83 -3.92 3.77 14.83
C VAL A 83 -2.79 3.13 15.65
N GLY A 84 -2.16 3.90 16.54
CA GLY A 84 -1.11 3.41 17.43
C GLY A 84 0.22 3.03 16.75
N MET A 85 0.45 3.45 15.51
CA MET A 85 1.61 3.06 14.69
C MET A 85 2.71 4.14 14.60
N GLN A 86 2.66 5.18 15.41
CA GLN A 86 3.66 6.25 15.46
C GLN A 86 5.02 5.83 16.05
N ALA A 87 5.08 4.71 16.78
CA ALA A 87 6.28 4.18 17.41
C ALA A 87 6.19 2.66 17.57
N SER A 88 7.34 1.98 17.61
CA SER A 88 7.45 0.55 17.93
C SER A 88 7.15 0.28 19.41
N ALA A 89 7.05 -1.00 19.78
CA ALA A 89 6.89 -1.41 21.18
C ALA A 89 8.07 -0.99 22.08
N THR A 90 9.25 -0.78 21.49
CA THR A 90 10.48 -0.37 22.19
C THR A 90 10.75 1.14 22.08
N GLY A 91 9.80 1.92 21.57
CA GLY A 91 9.95 3.37 21.37
C GLY A 91 10.72 3.77 20.11
N GLY A 92 11.09 2.81 19.25
CA GLY A 92 11.74 3.06 17.96
C GLY A 92 10.77 3.57 16.89
N ALA A 93 11.30 4.01 15.75
CA ALA A 93 10.50 4.64 14.69
C ALA A 93 9.72 3.65 13.80
N VAL A 94 10.14 2.38 13.74
CA VAL A 94 9.54 1.33 12.91
C VAL A 94 9.45 0.01 13.67
N LEU A 95 8.51 -0.85 13.29
CA LEU A 95 8.42 -2.21 13.83
C LEU A 95 9.70 -2.99 13.48
N GLN A 96 10.10 -3.84 14.42
CA GLN A 96 11.24 -4.73 14.30
C GLN A 96 10.73 -6.15 14.03
N PRO A 97 11.56 -7.05 13.46
CA PRO A 97 11.25 -8.47 13.43
C PRO A 97 10.89 -8.99 14.82
N VAL A 98 10.00 -9.98 14.86
CA VAL A 98 9.44 -10.65 16.05
C VAL A 98 8.70 -9.74 17.04
N ALA A 99 8.39 -8.50 16.64
CA ALA A 99 7.64 -7.58 17.48
C ALA A 99 6.21 -8.09 17.70
N GLN A 100 5.80 -8.11 18.96
CA GLN A 100 4.42 -8.45 19.35
C GLN A 100 3.40 -7.36 18.95
N LYS A 101 3.90 -6.20 18.50
CA LYS A 101 3.08 -5.08 18.04
C LYS A 101 2.97 -5.09 16.53
N GLY A 102 1.74 -4.98 16.02
CA GLY A 102 1.41 -4.73 14.62
C GLY A 102 0.29 -3.71 14.47
N LEU A 103 -0.17 -3.49 13.23
CA LEU A 103 -1.41 -2.77 12.98
C LEU A 103 -2.55 -3.55 13.64
N ASN A 104 -3.35 -2.87 14.45
CA ASN A 104 -4.46 -3.49 15.17
C ASN A 104 -5.42 -4.18 14.16
N PRO A 105 -5.74 -5.48 14.33
CA PRO A 105 -6.66 -6.22 13.45
C PRO A 105 -8.07 -5.67 13.34
N SER A 106 -8.46 -4.74 14.23
CA SER A 106 -9.75 -4.05 14.15
C SER A 106 -9.71 -2.73 13.35
N GLU A 107 -8.53 -2.30 12.86
CA GLU A 107 -8.46 -1.16 11.93
C GLU A 107 -8.89 -1.60 10.54
N LEU A 108 -9.72 -0.79 9.89
CA LEU A 108 -10.19 -1.07 8.53
C LEU A 108 -9.14 -0.63 7.51
N THR A 109 -8.68 -1.57 6.69
CA THR A 109 -7.72 -1.32 5.61
C THR A 109 -8.40 -1.06 4.27
N ILE A 110 -7.70 -0.37 3.37
CA ILE A 110 -8.15 -0.17 1.99
C ILE A 110 -8.40 -1.50 1.27
N ALA A 111 -7.65 -2.56 1.59
CA ALA A 111 -7.85 -3.87 1.00
C ALA A 111 -9.20 -4.48 1.43
N GLU A 112 -9.58 -4.37 2.71
CA GLU A 112 -10.88 -4.84 3.19
C GLU A 112 -12.04 -4.04 2.60
N VAL A 113 -11.88 -2.72 2.46
CA VAL A 113 -12.87 -1.86 1.78
C VAL A 113 -13.07 -2.30 0.33
N LEU A 114 -11.98 -2.50 -0.42
CA LEU A 114 -12.05 -2.94 -1.81
C LEU A 114 -12.59 -4.36 -1.94
N LYS A 115 -12.18 -5.29 -1.07
CA LYS A 115 -12.69 -6.65 -1.04
C LYS A 115 -14.20 -6.67 -0.77
N GLY A 116 -14.68 -5.87 0.18
CA GLY A 116 -16.12 -5.68 0.45
C GLY A 116 -16.88 -5.12 -0.76
N ALA A 117 -16.22 -4.33 -1.61
CA ALA A 117 -16.76 -3.87 -2.88
C ALA A 117 -16.66 -4.91 -4.00
N GLY A 118 -16.17 -6.13 -3.75
CA GLY A 118 -16.05 -7.22 -4.72
C GLY A 118 -14.83 -7.12 -5.62
N TYR A 119 -13.70 -6.62 -5.10
CA TYR A 119 -12.40 -6.71 -5.76
C TYR A 119 -11.64 -7.95 -5.30
N ALA A 120 -10.89 -8.58 -6.21
CA ALA A 120 -9.79 -9.45 -5.83
C ALA A 120 -8.59 -8.60 -5.39
N THR A 121 -7.91 -9.02 -4.33
CA THR A 121 -6.88 -8.22 -3.67
C THR A 121 -5.58 -9.00 -3.49
N ALA A 122 -4.44 -8.38 -3.82
CA ALA A 122 -3.13 -8.99 -3.63
C ALA A 122 -2.12 -7.95 -3.12
N CYS A 123 -1.24 -8.38 -2.22
CA CYS A 123 -0.09 -7.61 -1.76
C CYS A 123 1.19 -8.26 -2.27
N VAL A 124 2.09 -7.46 -2.87
CA VAL A 124 3.39 -7.95 -3.35
C VAL A 124 4.48 -7.04 -2.80
N GLY A 125 5.53 -7.65 -2.23
CA GLY A 125 6.68 -6.94 -1.67
C GLY A 125 6.62 -6.79 -0.14
N LYS A 126 7.00 -5.62 0.37
CA LYS A 126 7.18 -5.39 1.81
C LYS A 126 5.88 -4.96 2.50
N TRP A 127 5.57 -5.60 3.63
CA TRP A 127 4.39 -5.27 4.45
C TRP A 127 4.69 -4.24 5.55
N HIS A 128 5.55 -4.60 6.51
CA HIS A 128 6.06 -3.77 7.62
C HIS A 128 5.01 -3.23 8.62
N LEU A 129 3.87 -3.91 8.75
CA LEU A 129 2.80 -3.60 9.70
C LEU A 129 2.58 -4.70 10.76
N GLY A 130 3.60 -5.52 10.98
CA GLY A 130 3.58 -6.64 11.93
C GLY A 130 3.85 -7.94 11.20
N ASP A 131 4.62 -8.81 11.84
CA ASP A 131 5.03 -10.11 11.29
C ASP A 131 4.43 -11.31 12.04
N GLN A 132 3.62 -11.04 13.07
CA GLN A 132 2.83 -12.07 13.74
C GLN A 132 1.62 -12.47 12.87
N PRO A 133 1.13 -13.72 12.96
CA PRO A 133 0.11 -14.26 12.06
C PRO A 133 -1.15 -13.39 11.89
N GLU A 134 -1.62 -12.77 12.96
CA GLU A 134 -2.79 -11.89 12.98
C GLU A 134 -2.59 -10.55 12.27
N PHE A 135 -1.34 -10.11 12.08
CA PHE A 135 -1.02 -8.84 11.44
C PHE A 135 -0.67 -8.99 9.96
N LEU A 136 -0.57 -10.22 9.44
CA LEU A 136 -0.20 -10.46 8.05
C LEU A 136 -1.24 -9.90 7.06
N PRO A 137 -0.83 -9.54 5.83
CA PRO A 137 -1.75 -8.98 4.82
C PRO A 137 -3.01 -9.82 4.58
N THR A 138 -2.87 -11.16 4.65
CA THR A 138 -3.99 -12.12 4.45
C THR A 138 -4.97 -12.20 5.61
N ARG A 139 -4.73 -11.44 6.68
CA ARG A 139 -5.66 -11.18 7.78
C ARG A 139 -6.16 -9.73 7.78
N GLN A 140 -5.75 -8.95 6.78
CA GLN A 140 -5.97 -7.51 6.65
C GLN A 140 -6.47 -7.19 5.24
N GLY A 141 -7.43 -7.99 4.76
CA GLY A 141 -8.14 -7.76 3.51
C GLY A 141 -7.54 -8.33 2.23
N PHE A 142 -6.26 -8.69 2.19
CA PHE A 142 -5.64 -9.23 0.97
C PHE A 142 -5.94 -10.72 0.77
N ASP A 143 -6.32 -11.14 -0.43
CA ASP A 143 -6.54 -12.56 -0.77
C ASP A 143 -5.23 -13.32 -0.96
N ALA A 144 -4.20 -12.65 -1.45
CA ALA A 144 -2.87 -13.22 -1.68
C ALA A 144 -1.76 -12.29 -1.18
N PHE A 145 -0.65 -12.88 -0.71
CA PHE A 145 0.55 -12.16 -0.32
C PHE A 145 1.81 -12.86 -0.81
N PHE A 146 2.63 -12.16 -1.59
CA PHE A 146 3.96 -12.63 -1.97
C PHE A 146 5.01 -11.60 -1.59
N GLY A 147 5.84 -11.87 -0.60
CA GLY A 147 6.86 -10.91 -0.19
C GLY A 147 7.40 -11.10 1.22
N ILE A 148 7.78 -10.00 1.86
CA ILE A 148 8.48 -10.01 3.15
C ILE A 148 7.70 -9.17 4.20
N PRO A 149 7.61 -9.63 5.46
CA PRO A 149 6.76 -8.98 6.46
C PRO A 149 7.37 -7.69 7.04
N TYR A 150 8.67 -7.44 6.82
CA TYR A 150 9.41 -6.25 7.26
C TYR A 150 10.52 -5.90 6.26
N SER A 151 11.42 -4.99 6.64
CA SER A 151 12.49 -4.50 5.77
C SER A 151 13.45 -5.61 5.35
N ASP A 152 13.90 -5.58 4.09
CA ASP A 152 14.88 -6.52 3.53
C ASP A 152 16.26 -6.39 4.19
N ASP A 153 16.49 -5.26 4.85
CA ASP A 153 17.70 -4.96 5.59
C ASP A 153 17.60 -5.29 7.09
N MET A 154 16.50 -5.90 7.55
CA MET A 154 16.29 -6.39 8.92
C MET A 154 16.58 -7.88 9.03
N THR A 155 17.85 -8.24 8.85
CA THR A 155 18.33 -9.61 8.66
C THR A 155 19.20 -10.09 9.83
N ARG A 156 19.27 -11.41 10.03
CA ARG A 156 19.99 -12.04 11.14
C ARG A 156 21.46 -11.62 11.24
N ASP A 157 22.16 -11.45 10.13
CA ASP A 157 23.55 -10.97 10.08
C ASP A 157 23.75 -9.62 10.80
N LYS A 158 22.75 -8.73 10.78
CA LYS A 158 22.81 -7.45 11.49
C LYS A 158 22.52 -7.58 12.99
N LYS A 159 21.66 -8.52 13.39
CA LYS A 159 21.33 -8.80 14.81
C LYS A 159 21.12 -10.31 15.05
N PRO A 160 22.21 -11.07 15.23
CA PRO A 160 22.15 -12.54 15.23
C PRO A 160 21.28 -13.16 16.32
N ASP A 161 21.21 -12.50 17.47
CA ASP A 161 20.49 -12.97 18.66
C ASP A 161 19.04 -12.47 18.74
N ALA A 162 18.64 -11.55 17.85
CA ALA A 162 17.34 -10.88 17.94
C ALA A 162 16.48 -11.04 16.68
N TRP A 163 17.08 -11.14 15.49
CA TRP A 163 16.33 -11.20 14.24
C TRP A 163 16.47 -12.57 13.58
N PRO A 164 15.36 -13.14 13.08
CA PRO A 164 15.39 -14.41 12.36
C PRO A 164 15.95 -14.21 10.94
N GLU A 165 16.10 -15.32 10.21
CA GLU A 165 16.25 -15.26 8.75
C GLU A 165 15.03 -14.57 8.14
N LEU A 166 15.26 -13.76 7.09
CA LEU A 166 14.20 -13.02 6.41
C LEU A 166 13.22 -13.99 5.72
N PRO A 167 11.95 -14.09 6.15
CA PRO A 167 11.03 -15.04 5.59
C PRO A 167 10.43 -14.51 4.29
N LEU A 168 10.34 -15.38 3.29
CA LEU A 168 9.53 -15.15 2.09
C LEU A 168 8.14 -15.76 2.30
N MET A 169 7.14 -14.90 2.35
CA MET A 169 5.73 -15.23 2.51
C MET A 169 5.10 -15.49 1.15
N ARG A 170 4.24 -16.52 1.06
CA ARG A 170 3.57 -16.98 -0.16
C ARG A 170 2.18 -17.49 0.14
#